data_AF-A0A7C2TYR5-F1
#
_entry.id   AF-A0A7C2TYR5-F1
#
_cell.length_a   1.000
_cell.length_b   1.000
_cell.length_c   1.000
_cell.angle_alpha   90.00
_cell.angle_beta   90.00
_cell.angle_gamma   90.00
#
_symmetry.space_group_name_H-M   'P 1'
#
loop_
_entity.id
_entity.type
_entity.pdbx_description
1 polymer ?
#
loop_
_entity_poly.entity_id
_entity_poly.type
_entity_poly.pdbx_seq_one_letter_code
_entity_poly.pdbx_strand_id
1 'polypeptide(L)'
;MDIDDEFFAMALGCQHVPSAPTLRQRLDTAPHQEWETILREEAVDVLQKANVKLTPTRNDLVPLDADVSPFDNSDSHKEGVAMTYAKVPGYAPIFFISAKKVI
;
A
#
# COMPACT_ATOMS: atom_id res chain seq x y z
N MET A 1 -7.22 -8.68 22.64
CA MET A 1 -6.60 -7.84 21.61
C MET A 1 -5.80 -8.81 20.77
N ASP A 2 -6.15 -8.95 19.50
CA ASP A 2 -5.45 -9.87 18.62
C ASP A 2 -3.99 -9.41 18.45
N ILE A 3 -3.07 -10.33 18.19
CA ILE A 3 -1.62 -10.03 18.05
C ILE A 3 -1.39 -8.94 17.00
N ASP A 4 -2.22 -8.95 15.96
CA ASP A 4 -2.20 -7.96 14.89
C ASP A 4 -2.52 -6.55 15.43
N ASP A 5 -3.52 -6.40 16.31
CA ASP A 5 -3.91 -5.10 16.87
C ASP A 5 -2.81 -4.49 17.74
N GLU A 6 -2.08 -5.29 18.51
CA GLU A 6 -0.99 -4.79 19.36
C GLU A 6 0.19 -4.28 18.51
N PHE A 7 0.53 -5.02 17.45
CA PHE A 7 1.53 -4.59 16.48
C PHE A 7 1.12 -3.29 15.78
N PHE A 8 -0.11 -3.19 15.29
CA PHE A 8 -0.59 -2.00 14.59
C PHE A 8 -0.69 -0.79 15.53
N ALA A 9 -1.11 -0.97 16.78
CA ALA A 9 -1.14 0.09 17.78
C ALA A 9 0.27 0.67 18.03
N MET A 10 1.26 -0.21 18.20
CA MET A 10 2.66 0.17 18.36
C MET A 10 3.20 0.89 17.10
N ALA A 11 2.98 0.32 15.91
CA ALA A 11 3.49 0.86 14.66
C ALA A 11 2.89 2.23 14.31
N LEU A 12 1.61 2.44 14.60
CA LEU A 12 0.91 3.71 14.38
C LEU A 12 1.09 4.71 15.52
N GLY A 13 1.72 4.31 16.63
CA GLY A 13 1.91 5.14 17.81
C GLY A 13 0.58 5.53 18.50
N CYS A 14 -0.43 4.66 18.45
CA CYS A 14 -1.73 4.89 19.06
C CYS A 14 -2.06 3.86 20.16
N GLN A 15 -2.89 4.24 21.13
CA GLN A 15 -3.34 3.33 22.20
C GLN A 15 -4.37 2.30 21.72
N HIS A 16 -5.07 2.59 20.63
CA HIS A 16 -6.08 1.72 20.03
C HIS A 16 -6.05 1.89 18.52
N VAL A 17 -6.10 0.77 17.80
CA VAL A 17 -6.10 0.76 16.33
C VAL A 17 -7.48 1.24 15.85
N PRO A 18 -7.56 2.38 15.14
CA PRO A 18 -8.81 2.82 14.57
C PRO A 18 -9.26 1.88 13.45
N SER A 19 -10.56 1.84 13.19
CA SER A 19 -11.11 0.99 12.12
C SER A 19 -10.46 1.30 10.76
N ALA A 20 -10.35 0.29 9.90
CA ALA A 20 -9.81 0.47 8.54
C ALA A 20 -10.49 1.60 7.74
N PRO A 21 -11.83 1.79 7.80
CA PRO A 21 -12.48 2.96 7.20
C PRO A 21 -11.99 4.31 7.75
N THR A 22 -11.80 4.41 9.08
CA THR A 22 -11.31 5.64 9.72
C THR A 22 -9.88 5.96 9.29
N LEU A 23 -9.01 4.96 9.21
CA LEU A 23 -7.64 5.13 8.71
C LEU A 23 -7.63 5.62 7.27
N ARG A 24 -8.42 5.00 6.40
CA ARG A 24 -8.52 5.37 4.99
C ARG A 24 -8.97 6.82 4.82
N GLN A 25 -10.04 7.22 5.50
CA GLN A 25 -10.54 8.61 5.45
C GLN A 25 -9.47 9.62 5.87
N ARG A 26 -8.68 9.30 6.91
CA ARG A 26 -7.58 10.17 7.34
C ARG A 26 -6.48 10.28 6.29
N LEU A 27 -6.08 9.16 5.67
CA LEU A 27 -5.10 9.14 4.58
C LEU A 27 -5.60 9.92 3.36
N ASP A 28 -6.88 9.79 3.01
CA ASP A 28 -7.50 10.51 1.88
C ASP A 28 -7.53 12.03 2.13
N THR A 29 -7.59 12.48 3.38
CA THR A 29 -7.57 13.90 3.76
C THR A 29 -6.17 14.47 4.02
N ALA A 30 -5.13 13.65 3.95
CA ALA A 30 -3.78 14.07 4.30
C ALA A 30 -3.21 15.08 3.30
N PRO A 31 -2.30 15.99 3.73
CA PRO A 31 -1.68 16.96 2.85
C PRO A 31 -0.74 16.25 1.87
N HIS A 32 -1.25 15.92 0.68
CA HIS A 32 -0.54 15.14 -0.33
C HIS A 32 0.85 15.69 -0.67
N GLN A 33 1.01 17.02 -0.71
CA GLN A 33 2.24 17.66 -1.19
C GLN A 33 3.38 17.61 -0.16
N GLU A 34 3.07 17.66 1.14
CA GLU A 34 4.08 17.54 2.20
C GLU A 34 4.50 16.08 2.40
N TRP A 35 3.53 15.16 2.31
CA TRP A 35 3.77 13.74 2.53
C TRP A 35 4.46 13.08 1.34
N GLU A 36 4.26 13.56 0.10
CA GLU A 36 4.89 12.95 -1.07
C GLU A 36 6.42 12.90 -0.95
N THR A 37 7.04 13.98 -0.46
CA THR A 37 8.50 14.04 -0.26
C THR A 37 8.95 13.00 0.77
N ILE A 38 8.32 13.00 1.95
CA ILE A 38 8.63 12.06 3.04
C ILE A 38 8.44 10.62 2.58
N LEU A 39 7.32 10.32 1.91
CA LEU A 39 7.02 8.98 1.40
C LEU A 39 8.06 8.51 0.37
N ARG A 40 8.54 9.41 -0.49
CA ARG A 40 9.58 9.08 -1.46
C ARG A 40 10.93 8.79 -0.79
N GLU A 41 11.30 9.59 0.21
CA GLU A 41 12.54 9.41 0.96
C GLU A 41 12.52 8.09 1.73
N GLU A 42 11.47 7.83 2.51
CA GLU A 42 11.32 6.60 3.27
C GLU A 42 11.22 5.36 2.38
N ALA A 43 10.58 5.47 1.21
CA ALA A 43 10.53 4.37 0.24
C ALA A 43 11.93 4.00 -0.26
N VAL A 44 12.78 4.99 -0.55
CA VAL A 44 14.18 4.76 -0.95
C VAL A 44 14.96 4.11 0.19
N ASP A 45 14.79 4.60 1.41
CA ASP A 45 15.42 4.07 2.62
C ASP A 45 15.09 2.59 2.84
N VAL A 46 13.82 2.21 2.67
CA VAL A 46 13.38 0.82 2.78
C VAL A 46 14.07 -0.05 1.71
N LEU A 47 14.12 0.42 0.46
CA LEU A 47 14.79 -0.32 -0.63
C LEU A 47 16.29 -0.50 -0.38
N GLN A 48 16.95 0.52 0.18
CA GLN A 48 18.37 0.45 0.55
C GLN A 48 18.60 -0.53 1.69
N LYS A 49 17.80 -0.46 2.77
CA LYS A 49 17.89 -1.37 3.93
C LYS A 49 17.62 -2.82 3.55
N ALA A 50 16.71 -3.05 2.60
CA ALA A 50 16.43 -4.37 2.05
C ALA A 50 17.48 -4.84 1.01
N ASN A 51 18.50 -4.03 0.71
CA ASN A 51 19.55 -4.30 -0.27
C ASN A 51 18.98 -4.75 -1.64
N VAL A 52 17.90 -4.09 -2.09
CA VAL A 52 17.22 -4.46 -3.33
C VAL A 52 18.09 -4.08 -4.52
N LYS A 53 18.46 -5.09 -5.32
CA LYS A 53 19.23 -4.87 -6.55
C LYS A 53 18.30 -4.51 -7.70
N LEU A 54 18.30 -3.24 -8.07
CA LEU A 54 17.53 -2.76 -9.23
C LEU A 54 18.31 -3.00 -10.52
N THR A 55 17.78 -3.86 -11.39
CA THR A 55 18.43 -4.18 -12.67
C THR A 55 17.65 -3.52 -13.81
N PRO A 56 18.27 -2.60 -14.57
CA PRO A 56 17.60 -1.96 -15.69
C PRO A 56 17.38 -2.95 -16.85
N THR A 57 16.34 -2.68 -17.64
CA THR A 57 16.05 -3.36 -18.90
C THR A 57 16.86 -2.73 -20.06
N ARG A 58 16.59 -3.18 -21.30
CA ARG A 58 17.31 -2.80 -22.54
C ARG A 58 17.42 -1.29 -22.80
N ASN A 59 16.61 -0.45 -22.16
CA ASN A 59 16.57 1.00 -22.35
C ASN A 59 16.83 1.80 -21.06
N ASP A 60 17.60 1.25 -20.10
CA ASP A 60 17.87 1.89 -18.79
C ASP A 60 16.61 2.11 -17.91
N LEU A 61 15.48 1.51 -18.28
CA LEU A 61 14.24 1.55 -17.52
C LEU A 61 14.19 0.40 -16.51
N VAL A 62 13.77 0.68 -15.29
CA VAL A 62 13.52 -0.35 -14.28
C VAL A 62 12.10 -0.90 -14.49
N PRO A 63 11.91 -2.24 -14.51
CA PRO A 63 10.57 -2.80 -14.70
C PRO A 63 9.67 -2.40 -13.53
N LEU A 64 8.42 -2.06 -13.85
CA LEU A 64 7.37 -1.75 -12.90
C LEU A 64 6.41 -2.93 -12.87
N ASP A 65 6.32 -3.61 -11.74
CA ASP A 65 5.34 -4.68 -11.57
C ASP A 65 3.98 -4.02 -11.27
N ALA A 66 3.02 -4.28 -12.14
CA ALA A 66 1.66 -3.76 -12.04
C ALA A 66 0.69 -4.93 -11.91
N ASP A 67 0.22 -5.19 -10.70
CA ASP A 67 -0.69 -6.29 -10.41
C ASP A 67 -2.05 -5.78 -9.91
N VAL A 68 -3.11 -6.25 -10.56
CA VAL A 68 -4.47 -6.12 -10.05
C VAL A 68 -4.60 -7.14 -8.92
N SER A 69 -5.03 -6.72 -7.73
CA SER A 69 -5.26 -7.63 -6.61
C SER A 69 -6.74 -7.65 -6.23
N PRO A 70 -7.37 -8.81 -6.02
CA PRO A 70 -8.78 -8.89 -5.65
C PRO A 70 -8.92 -8.75 -4.13
N PHE A 71 -9.71 -7.77 -3.69
CA PHE A 71 -9.99 -7.51 -2.28
C PHE A 71 -11.41 -7.96 -1.99
N ASP A 72 -11.54 -9.00 -1.17
CA ASP A 72 -12.83 -9.55 -0.76
C ASP A 72 -13.61 -8.54 0.08
N ASN A 73 -14.91 -8.45 -0.19
CA ASN A 73 -15.86 -7.61 0.50
C ASN A 73 -17.06 -8.41 1.04
N SER A 74 -17.00 -9.75 1.02
CA SER A 74 -18.07 -10.63 1.50
C SER A 74 -18.52 -10.29 2.93
N ASP A 75 -17.59 -9.87 3.80
CA ASP A 75 -17.85 -9.58 5.21
C ASP A 75 -17.83 -8.07 5.57
N SER A 76 -17.48 -7.18 4.64
CA SER A 76 -17.40 -5.73 4.93
C SER A 76 -18.52 -4.88 4.34
N HIS A 77 -19.45 -5.48 3.59
CA HIS A 77 -20.66 -4.84 3.04
C HIS A 77 -20.44 -3.46 2.39
N LYS A 78 -19.24 -3.18 1.86
CA LYS A 78 -18.95 -1.91 1.19
C LYS A 78 -19.82 -1.77 -0.06
N GLU A 79 -20.37 -0.59 -0.28
CA GLU A 79 -21.15 -0.27 -1.46
C GLU A 79 -20.25 -0.11 -2.70
N GLY A 80 -20.84 -0.27 -3.90
CA GLY A 80 -20.14 -0.03 -5.17
C GLY A 80 -19.12 -1.10 -5.56
N VAL A 81 -19.15 -2.28 -4.94
CA VAL A 81 -18.30 -3.43 -5.30
C VAL A 81 -18.90 -4.27 -6.44
N ALA A 82 -18.05 -5.01 -7.14
CA ALA A 82 -18.44 -5.92 -8.21
C ALA A 82 -17.76 -7.29 -8.05
N MET A 83 -18.10 -8.26 -8.90
CA MET A 83 -17.37 -9.52 -8.93
C MET A 83 -15.95 -9.30 -9.45
N THR A 84 -14.96 -9.72 -8.66
CA THR A 84 -13.56 -9.70 -9.08
C THR A 84 -13.25 -10.87 -10.03
N TYR A 85 -12.09 -10.84 -10.69
CA TYR A 85 -11.62 -11.95 -11.52
C TYR A 85 -11.37 -13.24 -10.72
N ALA A 86 -11.20 -13.12 -9.40
CA ALA A 86 -11.09 -14.25 -8.46
C ALA A 86 -12.47 -14.81 -8.04
N LYS A 87 -13.56 -14.33 -8.65
CA LYS A 87 -14.93 -14.77 -8.37
C LYS A 87 -15.35 -14.57 -6.91
N VAL A 88 -14.83 -13.52 -6.26
CA VAL A 88 -15.32 -13.03 -4.96
C VAL A 88 -15.93 -11.64 -5.13
N PRO A 89 -17.02 -11.30 -4.41
CA PRO A 89 -17.59 -9.95 -4.43
C PRO A 89 -16.61 -8.99 -3.75
N GLY A 90 -16.21 -7.93 -4.44
CA GLY A 90 -15.10 -7.11 -3.97
C GLY A 90 -14.70 -5.97 -4.89
N TYR A 91 -13.49 -5.47 -4.68
CA TYR A 91 -12.87 -4.46 -5.53
C TYR A 91 -11.47 -4.91 -5.91
N ALA A 92 -10.93 -4.34 -6.99
CA ALA A 92 -9.69 -4.82 -7.59
C ALA A 92 -8.72 -3.66 -7.85
N PRO A 93 -8.00 -3.16 -6.82
CA PRO A 93 -6.99 -2.13 -7.01
C PRO A 93 -5.85 -2.64 -7.88
N ILE A 94 -5.28 -1.74 -8.69
CA ILE A 94 -3.99 -1.94 -9.34
C ILE A 94 -2.91 -1.46 -8.37
N PHE A 95 -1.98 -2.35 -8.03
CA PHE A 95 -0.76 -1.99 -7.32
C PHE A 95 0.38 -1.83 -8.30
N PHE A 96 1.20 -0.82 -8.06
CA PHE A 96 2.43 -0.58 -8.79
C PHE A 96 3.59 -0.73 -7.81
N ILE A 97 4.45 -1.72 -8.01
CA ILE A 97 5.68 -1.89 -7.23
C ILE A 97 6.82 -1.32 -8.05
N SER A 98 7.18 -0.06 -7.79
CA SER A 98 8.30 0.58 -8.47
C SER A 98 9.62 0.27 -7.79
N ALA A 99 10.57 -0.24 -8.56
CA ALA A 99 11.98 -0.14 -8.22
C ALA A 99 12.53 1.13 -8.88
N LYS A 100 12.96 2.14 -8.10
CA LYS A 100 13.52 3.37 -8.68
C LYS A 100 15.04 3.32 -8.64
N LYS A 101 15.70 3.40 -9.81
CA LYS A 101 17.16 3.58 -9.92
C LYS A 101 17.56 4.81 -9.09
N VAL A 102 18.19 4.58 -7.94
CA VAL A 102 18.85 5.64 -7.17
C VAL A 102 20.13 5.97 -7.93
N ILE A 103 20.24 7.21 -8.40
CA ILE A 103 21.46 7.79 -8.95
C ILE A 103 22.20 8.47 -7.81
#